data_AF-A0A1I3X002-F1
#
_entry.id   AF-A0A1I3X002-F1
#
_cell.length_a   1.000
_cell.length_b   1.000
_cell.length_c   1.000
_cell.angle_alpha   90.00
_cell.angle_beta   90.00
_cell.angle_gamma   90.00
#
_symmetry.space_group_name_H-M   'P 1'
#
loop_
_entity.id
_entity.type
_entity.pdbx_description
1 polymer ?
#
loop_
_entity_poly.entity_id
_entity_poly.type
_entity_poly.pdbx_seq_one_letter_code
_entity_poly.pdbx_strand_id
1 'polypeptide(L)'
;MLKYAASLSEDDVRYVEAAFTAHEVEAMTTAETTEGAHELIQAWHASGRPLAIVSNNSAAAISTYLDFHGIRPLVDVVSTRESADVGLLKPRPYLTRALA
;
A
#
# COMPACT_ATOMS: atom_id res chain seq x y z
N MET A 1 -11.14 5.38 -12.05
CA MET A 1 -12.16 5.74 -11.05
C MET A 1 -11.70 6.86 -10.13
N LEU A 2 -10.62 6.72 -9.33
CA LEU A 2 -10.14 7.85 -8.47
C LEU A 2 -9.93 9.17 -9.23
N LYS A 3 -9.35 9.12 -10.44
CA LYS A 3 -9.14 10.32 -11.29
C LYS A 3 -10.41 11.11 -11.58
N TYR A 4 -11.57 10.44 -11.62
CA TYR A 4 -12.87 11.07 -11.87
C TYR A 4 -13.54 11.50 -10.56
N ALA A 5 -13.26 10.82 -9.44
CA ALA A 5 -13.72 11.25 -8.12
C ALA A 5 -13.04 12.55 -7.68
N ALA A 6 -11.77 12.77 -8.08
CA ALA A 6 -11.02 13.99 -7.80
C ALA A 6 -11.63 15.28 -8.40
N SER A 7 -12.65 15.19 -9.26
CA SER A 7 -13.41 16.34 -9.77
C SER A 7 -14.74 16.58 -9.04
N LEU A 8 -15.02 15.84 -7.96
CA LEU A 8 -16.24 15.94 -7.15
C LEU A 8 -16.02 16.82 -5.91
N SER A 9 -17.06 16.96 -5.08
CA SER A 9 -16.96 17.64 -3.79
C SER A 9 -15.99 16.93 -2.84
N GLU A 10 -15.45 17.64 -1.84
CA GLU A 10 -14.52 17.06 -0.87
C GLU A 10 -15.13 15.86 -0.11
N ASP A 11 -16.44 15.91 0.18
CA ASP A 11 -17.15 14.83 0.84
C ASP A 11 -17.29 13.59 -0.06
N ASP A 12 -17.55 13.77 -1.35
CA ASP A 12 -17.59 12.67 -2.31
C ASP A 12 -16.21 12.03 -2.46
N VAL A 13 -15.16 12.85 -2.50
CA VAL A 13 -13.77 12.38 -2.55
C VAL A 13 -13.46 11.51 -1.33
N ARG A 14 -13.76 11.99 -0.13
CA ARG A 14 -13.55 11.22 1.11
C ARG A 14 -14.36 9.92 1.13
N TYR A 15 -15.61 9.96 0.68
CA TYR A 15 -16.47 8.78 0.62
C TYR A 15 -15.90 7.73 -0.34
N VAL A 16 -15.49 8.15 -1.54
CA VAL A 16 -14.89 7.26 -2.54
C VAL A 16 -13.59 6.66 -2.02
N GLU A 17 -12.72 7.45 -1.38
CA GLU A 17 -11.48 6.93 -0.79
C GLU A 17 -11.72 5.88 0.30
N ALA A 18 -12.71 6.11 1.15
CA ALA A 18 -13.08 5.16 2.20
C ALA A 18 -13.63 3.86 1.59
N ALA A 19 -14.53 3.95 0.60
CA ALA A 19 -15.07 2.79 -0.09
C ALA A 19 -13.97 2.00 -0.82
N PHE A 20 -13.04 2.70 -1.48
CA PHE A 20 -11.93 2.05 -2.18
C PHE A 20 -10.99 1.33 -1.21
N THR A 21 -10.68 1.98 -0.07
CA THR A 21 -9.89 1.38 1.01
C THR A 21 -10.54 0.11 1.55
N ALA A 22 -11.87 0.10 1.76
CA ALA A 22 -12.58 -1.08 2.22
C ALA A 22 -12.46 -2.25 1.22
N HIS A 23 -12.64 -1.98 -0.08
CA HIS A 23 -12.47 -3.00 -1.11
C HIS A 23 -11.04 -3.51 -1.24
N GLU A 24 -10.01 -2.66 -1.04
CA GLU A 24 -8.62 -3.12 -1.04
C GLU A 24 -8.33 -4.07 0.13
N VAL A 25 -8.88 -3.78 1.32
CA VAL A 25 -8.75 -4.67 2.50
C VAL A 25 -9.50 -5.99 2.29
N GLU A 26 -10.69 -5.95 1.68
CA GLU A 26 -11.46 -7.14 1.33
C GLU A 26 -10.68 -8.01 0.33
N ALA A 27 -10.23 -7.41 -0.77
CA ALA A 27 -9.49 -8.11 -1.83
C ALA A 27 -8.20 -8.76 -1.32
N MET A 28 -7.51 -8.12 -0.37
CA MET A 28 -6.30 -8.67 0.26
C MET A 28 -6.52 -10.08 0.82
N THR A 29 -7.70 -10.36 1.42
CA THR A 29 -7.98 -11.68 2.01
C THR A 29 -8.06 -12.82 0.99
N THR A 30 -8.28 -12.49 -0.28
CA THR A 30 -8.42 -13.45 -1.38
C THR A 30 -7.25 -13.42 -2.36
N ALA A 31 -6.33 -12.46 -2.20
CA ALA A 31 -5.22 -12.29 -3.12
C ALA A 31 -4.19 -13.40 -2.92
N GLU A 32 -3.81 -14.04 -4.03
CA GLU A 32 -2.69 -14.99 -4.01
C GLU A 32 -1.37 -14.22 -3.90
N THR A 33 -0.55 -14.60 -2.92
CA THR A 33 0.79 -14.04 -2.76
C THR A 33 1.68 -14.54 -3.90
N THR A 34 2.55 -13.68 -4.42
CA THR A 34 3.57 -14.10 -5.39
C THR A 34 4.48 -15.16 -4.78
N GLU A 35 4.59 -16.31 -5.45
CA GLU A 35 5.47 -17.41 -5.04
C GLU A 35 6.89 -16.92 -4.76
N GLY A 36 7.47 -17.31 -3.62
CA GLY A 36 8.82 -16.93 -3.21
C GLY A 36 8.95 -15.52 -2.60
N ALA A 37 7.88 -14.71 -2.57
CA ALA A 37 7.97 -13.33 -2.09
C ALA A 37 8.28 -13.25 -0.59
N HIS A 38 7.64 -14.08 0.24
CA HIS A 38 7.87 -14.06 1.68
C HIS A 38 9.24 -14.63 2.04
N GLU A 39 9.69 -15.66 1.34
CA GLU A 39 11.03 -16.23 1.49
C GLU A 39 12.10 -15.20 1.13
N LEU A 40 11.90 -14.45 0.05
CA LEU A 40 12.79 -13.36 -0.34
C LEU A 40 12.84 -12.28 0.74
N ILE A 41 11.69 -11.86 1.29
CA ILE A 41 11.61 -10.86 2.36
C ILE A 41 12.37 -11.33 3.60
N GLN A 42 12.17 -12.59 4.00
CA GLN A 42 12.88 -13.19 5.14
C GLN A 42 14.40 -13.23 4.91
N ALA A 43 14.85 -13.69 3.74
CA ALA A 43 16.27 -13.75 3.40
C ALA A 43 16.90 -12.36 3.34
N TRP A 44 16.17 -11.36 2.83
CA TRP A 44 16.62 -9.97 2.78
C TRP A 44 16.80 -9.39 4.17
N HIS A 45 15.82 -9.60 5.05
CA HIS A 45 15.90 -9.18 6.45
C HIS A 45 17.06 -9.87 7.19
N ALA A 46 17.24 -11.19 6.99
CA ALA A 46 18.37 -11.93 7.57
C ALA A 46 19.74 -11.44 7.11
N SER A 47 19.82 -10.79 5.93
CA SER A 47 21.05 -10.16 5.45
C SER A 47 21.37 -8.81 6.10
N GLY A 48 20.50 -8.30 6.99
CA GLY A 48 20.66 -7.02 7.68
C GLY A 48 20.43 -5.80 6.79
N ARG A 49 19.73 -5.97 5.67
CA ARG A 49 19.45 -4.90 4.70
C ARG A 49 18.05 -4.35 4.92
N PRO A 50 17.88 -3.01 4.90
CA PRO A 50 16.56 -2.43 5.02
C PRO A 50 15.68 -2.79 3.81
N LEU A 51 14.39 -2.96 4.08
CA LEU A 51 13.34 -3.25 3.11
C LEU A 51 12.24 -2.18 3.20
N ALA A 52 11.90 -1.60 2.05
CA ALA A 52 10.79 -0.68 1.92
C ALA A 52 9.70 -1.23 0.99
N ILE A 53 8.44 -1.03 1.34
CA ILE A 53 7.28 -1.27 0.48
C ILE A 53 6.75 0.06 -0.03
N VAL A 54 6.54 0.15 -1.35
CA VAL A 54 5.93 1.33 -1.99
C VAL A 54 4.69 0.90 -2.77
N SER A 55 3.50 1.32 -2.33
CA SER A 55 2.22 0.87 -2.90
C SER A 55 1.25 2.00 -3.21
N ASN A 56 0.46 1.85 -4.27
CA ASN A 56 -0.69 2.73 -4.54
C ASN A 56 -1.93 2.33 -3.73
N ASN A 57 -1.89 1.16 -3.08
CA ASN A 57 -2.95 0.73 -2.16
C ASN A 57 -2.90 1.56 -0.88
N SER A 58 -4.02 1.59 -0.17
CA SER A 58 -4.14 2.24 1.13
C SER A 58 -3.18 1.65 2.17
N ALA A 59 -2.81 2.49 3.14
CA ALA A 59 -2.08 2.06 4.33
C ALA A 59 -2.78 0.90 5.05
N ALA A 60 -4.12 0.94 5.12
CA ALA A 60 -4.92 -0.11 5.75
C ALA A 60 -4.73 -1.46 5.06
N ALA A 61 -4.85 -1.53 3.72
CA ALA A 61 -4.67 -2.77 2.99
C ALA A 61 -3.27 -3.36 3.15
N ILE A 62 -2.23 -2.51 3.14
CA ILE A 62 -0.85 -2.98 3.36
C ILE A 62 -0.62 -3.44 4.79
N SER A 63 -1.12 -2.73 5.81
CA SER A 63 -1.01 -3.20 7.20
C SER A 63 -1.71 -4.55 7.36
N THR A 64 -2.94 -4.70 6.88
CA THR A 64 -3.67 -5.95 7.00
C THR A 64 -2.94 -7.11 6.31
N TYR A 65 -2.35 -6.89 5.11
CA TYR A 65 -1.53 -7.90 4.44
C TYR A 65 -0.31 -8.31 5.28
N LEU A 66 0.46 -7.34 5.78
CA LEU A 66 1.67 -7.60 6.56
C LEU A 66 1.37 -8.32 7.88
N ASP A 67 0.28 -7.93 8.54
CA ASP A 67 -0.14 -8.49 9.82
C ASP A 67 -0.74 -9.89 9.62
N PHE A 68 -1.58 -10.08 8.58
CA PHE A 68 -2.17 -11.38 8.24
C PHE A 68 -1.13 -12.45 7.92
N HIS A 69 -0.07 -12.08 7.19
CA HIS A 69 1.03 -12.99 6.86
C HIS A 69 2.15 -13.03 7.90
N GLY A 70 2.06 -12.25 8.98
CA GLY A 70 3.06 -12.25 10.07
C GLY A 70 4.45 -11.71 9.66
N ILE A 71 4.53 -10.93 8.59
CA ILE A 71 5.79 -10.40 8.03
C ILE A 71 6.02 -8.91 8.34
N ARG A 72 5.11 -8.27 9.09
CA ARG A 72 5.25 -6.86 9.50
C ARG A 72 6.61 -6.50 10.11
N PRO A 73 7.23 -7.32 10.99
CA PRO A 73 8.54 -7.00 11.56
C PRO A 73 9.71 -7.03 10.56
N LEU A 74 9.49 -7.57 9.36
CA LEU A 74 10.52 -7.73 8.33
C LEU A 74 10.61 -6.53 7.38
N VAL A 75 9.76 -5.51 7.56
CA VAL A 75 9.66 -4.34 6.70
C VAL A 75 9.97 -3.08 7.51
N ASP A 76 10.98 -2.33 7.09
CA ASP A 76 11.44 -1.12 7.80
C ASP A 76 10.58 0.09 7.47
N VAL A 77 10.15 0.23 6.22
CA VAL A 77 9.41 1.41 5.74
C VAL A 77 8.26 1.00 4.83
N VAL A 78 7.10 1.62 5.03
CA VAL A 78 5.92 1.46 4.18
C VAL A 78 5.49 2.84 3.69
N SER A 79 5.54 3.06 2.38
CA SER A 79 5.01 4.24 1.70
C SER A 79 3.79 3.86 0.86
N THR A 80 2.63 4.40 1.21
CA THR A 80 1.32 4.00 0.68
C THR A 80 0.49 5.19 0.26
N ARG A 81 -0.66 4.95 -0.37
CA ARG A 81 -1.65 6.00 -0.61
C ARG A 81 -2.26 6.47 0.72
N GLU A 82 -2.17 7.77 0.97
CA GLU A 82 -2.74 8.44 2.16
C GLU A 82 -3.93 9.35 1.81
N SER A 83 -4.12 9.69 0.53
CA SER A 83 -5.19 10.57 0.07
C SER A 83 -5.72 10.18 -1.31
N ALA A 84 -6.80 10.83 -1.73
CA ALA A 84 -7.40 10.67 -3.05
C ALA A 84 -6.60 11.28 -4.20
N ASP A 85 -5.54 12.02 -3.89
CA ASP A 85 -4.79 12.74 -4.90
C ASP A 85 -3.99 11.76 -5.76
N VAL A 86 -4.54 11.45 -6.93
CA VAL A 86 -3.91 10.56 -7.91
C VAL A 86 -2.58 11.11 -8.43
N GLY A 87 -2.35 12.42 -8.31
CA GLY A 87 -1.08 13.09 -8.63
C GLY A 87 0.07 12.65 -7.71
N LEU A 88 -0.23 12.07 -6.55
CA LEU A 88 0.75 11.58 -5.58
C LEU A 88 1.08 10.09 -5.75
N LEU A 89 0.38 9.37 -6.62
CA LEU A 89 0.55 7.93 -6.79
C LEU A 89 1.62 7.57 -7.81
N LYS A 90 2.17 6.35 -7.72
CA LYS A 90 3.02 5.78 -8.79
C LYS A 90 2.26 5.85 -10.12
N PRO A 91 2.93 6.22 -11.23
CA PRO A 91 4.39 6.32 -11.39
C PRO A 91 4.99 7.68 -11.00
N ARG A 92 4.24 8.60 -10.38
CA ARG A 92 4.83 9.84 -9.85
C ARG A 92 5.77 9.52 -8.67
N PRO A 93 6.87 10.26 -8.50
CA PRO A 93 7.93 9.90 -7.56
C PRO A 93 7.60 10.23 -6.10
N TYR A 94 6.39 10.70 -5.80
CA TYR A 94 6.04 11.16 -4.45
C TYR A 94 6.24 10.06 -3.40
N LEU A 95 5.70 8.86 -3.65
CA LEU A 95 5.83 7.73 -2.72
C LEU A 95 7.28 7.23 -2.58
N THR A 96 8.09 7.28 -3.65
CA THR A 96 9.50 6.88 -3.55
C THR A 96 10.37 7.94 -2.87
N ARG A 97 10.03 9.23 -3.02
CA ARG A 97 10.70 10.33 -2.31
C ARG A 97 10.39 10.34 -0.81
N ALA A 98 9.28 9.74 -0.39
CA ALA A 98 8.94 9.58 1.02
C ALA A 98 9.87 8.58 1.76
N LEU A 99 10.73 7.86 1.04
CA LEU A 99 11.73 6.94 1.61
C LEU A 99 13.09 7.60 1.89
N ALA A 100 13.29 8.84 1.45
CA ALA A 100 14.58 9.54 1.49
C ALA A 100 14.80 10.31 2.79
#